data_AF-A0A849SHG5-F1
#
_entry.id   AF-A0A849SHG5-F1
#
_cell.length_a   1.000
_cell.length_b   1.000
_cell.length_c   1.000
_cell.angle_alpha   90.00
_cell.angle_beta   90.00
_cell.angle_gamma   90.00
#
_symmetry.space_group_name_H-M   'P 1'
#
loop_
_entity.id
_entity.type
_entity.pdbx_description
1 polymer ?
#
loop_
_entity_poly.entity_id
_entity_poly.type
_entity_poly.pdbx_seq_one_letter_code
_entity_poly.pdbx_strand_id
1 'polypeptide(L)'
;ALARLRGEFGVGHAARKRLLVLQVLSGTLTSAGEIVAFHELLCFMAAYPDDDALAALARLSLLGFLSHFATALVRHRVALTNSGIRGTAIEFRFFAPTARWLAERWPERLRVVWDEFENDERLAALLPLFAHAAESPALDEYDFGGRGWIDRMRGSHTDATFLIDAFGRLAASETVREIEWDTLDVPIRLEPGPGTPNRTVAGIVTAPLHFQSEPLARSRPDLARALREPPHALRMLPASEGRRYIDLAREAMVARERDLDAFAYGNPRDVRLVDYPDGLQFACIGVVPERRLLLEAVYGYLTLKNGIPIGYVLTSALYGSSEIAYNVFETWRGVDAAAVYARVLAMTRLIFGSTTFTIYPYQLGDGNDEALASGAWWFYYKLGFRPRDAATRRRVAIETERMKRRPGHRSSRATLASLARENLYWQPGAERDDVIGRLPLANVGLAVTKFLAGDRDVHAHAARAAVRLGVRSLRGASPSERMAWERWAPLICVLPGLERWSTTERRALIEVVRAKGGECESEFVRRFDSHRRLRAAIARMARSHIPD
;
A
#
# COMPACT_ATOMS: atom_id res chain seq x y z
N ALA A 1 27.01 8.30 -20.12
CA ALA A 1 27.63 6.95 -20.10
C ALA A 1 27.14 6.11 -18.92
N LEU A 2 27.22 6.63 -17.69
CA LEU A 2 26.79 5.93 -16.46
C LEU A 2 25.38 5.33 -16.55
N ALA A 3 24.41 6.10 -17.05
CA ALA A 3 23.02 5.62 -17.22
C ALA A 3 22.91 4.32 -18.05
N ARG A 4 23.71 4.16 -19.11
CA ARG A 4 23.71 2.95 -19.94
C ARG A 4 24.29 1.74 -19.23
N LEU A 5 25.19 1.94 -18.27
CA LEU A 5 25.81 0.86 -17.51
C LEU A 5 25.03 0.47 -16.25
N ARG A 6 23.97 1.22 -15.89
CA ARG A 6 23.24 1.05 -14.63
C ARG A 6 22.88 -0.41 -14.35
N GLY A 7 22.27 -1.09 -15.33
CA GLY A 7 21.83 -2.48 -15.23
C GLY A 7 22.79 -3.52 -15.80
N GLU A 8 24.01 -3.13 -16.18
CA GLU A 8 25.02 -4.04 -16.71
C GLU A 8 25.92 -4.51 -15.57
N PHE A 9 26.07 -5.83 -15.42
CA PHE A 9 26.82 -6.48 -14.35
C PHE A 9 27.82 -7.49 -14.92
N GLY A 10 28.78 -7.91 -14.11
CA GLY A 10 29.87 -8.80 -14.52
C GLY A 10 31.23 -8.11 -14.57
N VAL A 11 32.23 -8.83 -15.06
CA VAL A 11 33.65 -8.42 -15.00
C VAL A 11 33.87 -7.02 -15.59
N GLY A 12 34.52 -6.14 -14.83
CA GLY A 12 34.92 -4.79 -15.25
C GLY A 12 33.85 -3.70 -15.14
N HIS A 13 32.56 -4.06 -14.98
CA HIS A 13 31.48 -3.08 -14.87
C HIS A 13 31.56 -2.24 -13.60
N ALA A 14 31.84 -2.87 -12.45
CA ALA A 14 31.97 -2.20 -11.16
C ALA A 14 33.01 -1.06 -11.19
N ALA A 15 34.22 -1.35 -11.69
CA ALA A 15 35.29 -0.37 -11.81
C ALA A 15 34.92 0.80 -12.74
N ARG A 16 34.26 0.49 -13.87
CA ARG A 16 33.80 1.52 -14.82
C ARG A 16 32.69 2.39 -14.23
N LYS A 17 31.74 1.81 -13.48
CA LYS A 17 30.71 2.55 -12.75
C LYS A 17 31.34 3.49 -11.73
N ARG A 18 32.28 3.01 -10.90
CA ARG A 18 33.01 3.83 -9.93
C ARG A 18 33.71 5.03 -10.58
N LEU A 19 34.45 4.80 -11.66
CA LEU A 19 35.14 5.89 -12.38
C LEU A 19 34.16 6.94 -12.91
N LEU A 20 33.04 6.51 -13.50
CA LEU A 20 32.02 7.43 -14.02
C LEU A 20 31.30 8.20 -12.90
N VAL A 21 31.05 7.57 -11.75
CA VAL A 21 30.51 8.27 -10.56
C VAL A 21 31.46 9.36 -10.10
N LEU A 22 32.74 9.04 -9.95
CA LEU A 22 33.76 10.01 -9.55
C LEU A 22 33.91 11.15 -10.57
N GLN A 23 33.82 10.87 -11.87
CA GLN A 23 33.82 11.90 -12.90
C GLN A 23 32.63 12.85 -12.77
N VAL A 24 31.42 12.33 -12.51
CA VAL A 24 30.24 13.17 -12.30
C VAL A 24 30.39 14.01 -11.02
N LEU A 25 30.92 13.43 -9.94
CA LEU A 25 31.21 14.15 -8.69
C LEU A 25 32.33 15.19 -8.83
N SER A 26 33.22 15.07 -9.81
CA SER A 26 34.23 16.08 -10.10
C SER A 26 33.71 17.24 -10.96
N GLY A 27 32.53 17.06 -11.56
CA GLY A 27 31.90 18.03 -12.46
C GLY A 27 30.77 18.83 -11.80
N THR A 28 30.03 19.57 -12.62
CA THR A 28 28.83 20.29 -12.20
C THR A 28 27.60 19.73 -12.91
N LEU A 29 26.50 19.56 -12.18
CA LEU A 29 25.19 19.24 -12.75
C LEU A 29 24.45 20.55 -13.00
N THR A 30 24.09 20.81 -14.25
CA THR A 30 23.63 22.14 -14.70
C THR A 30 22.11 22.25 -14.76
N SER A 31 21.40 21.13 -14.81
CA SER A 31 19.94 21.07 -14.88
C SER A 31 19.30 20.18 -13.81
N ALA A 32 18.04 20.44 -13.48
CA ALA A 32 17.23 19.58 -12.61
C ALA A 32 17.20 18.12 -13.08
N GLY A 33 17.08 17.89 -14.39
CA GLY A 33 17.05 16.56 -14.99
C GLY A 33 18.35 15.78 -14.78
N GLU A 34 19.51 16.44 -14.90
CA GLU A 34 20.82 15.84 -14.61
C GLU A 34 20.97 15.47 -13.13
N ILE A 35 20.50 16.35 -12.22
CA ILE A 35 20.49 16.12 -10.77
C ILE A 35 19.66 14.88 -10.43
N VAL A 36 18.43 14.81 -10.93
CA VAL A 36 17.53 13.67 -10.73
C VAL A 36 18.15 12.41 -11.31
N ALA A 37 18.62 12.44 -12.56
CA ALA A 37 19.19 11.27 -13.20
C ALA A 37 20.42 10.72 -12.45
N PHE A 38 21.31 11.59 -11.97
CA PHE A 38 22.47 11.14 -11.19
C PHE A 38 22.06 10.58 -9.82
N HIS A 39 21.14 11.24 -9.13
CA HIS A 39 20.58 10.77 -7.87
C HIS A 39 19.97 9.36 -8.00
N GLU A 40 19.14 9.14 -9.03
CA GLU A 40 18.54 7.83 -9.29
C GLU A 40 19.57 6.74 -9.56
N LEU A 41 20.67 7.08 -10.26
CA LEU A 41 21.77 6.15 -10.50
C LEU A 41 22.46 5.74 -9.20
N LEU A 42 22.68 6.68 -8.28
CA LEU A 42 23.24 6.39 -6.97
C LEU A 42 22.29 5.53 -6.13
N CYS A 43 21.00 5.86 -6.08
CA CYS A 43 19.98 5.03 -5.40
C CYS A 43 19.94 3.60 -5.97
N PHE A 44 20.02 3.46 -7.29
CA PHE A 44 20.07 2.15 -7.94
C PHE A 44 21.31 1.36 -7.52
N MET A 45 22.51 1.96 -7.61
CA MET A 45 23.77 1.30 -7.26
C MET A 45 23.87 0.99 -5.76
N ALA A 46 23.19 1.74 -4.90
CA ALA A 46 23.12 1.42 -3.47
C ALA A 46 22.25 0.19 -3.18
N ALA A 47 21.23 -0.07 -4.01
CA ALA A 47 20.32 -1.22 -3.89
C ALA A 47 20.88 -2.46 -4.61
N TYR A 48 21.45 -2.30 -5.81
CA TYR A 48 22.06 -3.34 -6.63
C TYR A 48 23.57 -3.06 -6.85
N PRO A 49 24.40 -3.07 -5.80
CA PRO A 49 25.84 -2.86 -5.96
C PRO A 49 26.51 -4.08 -6.58
N ASP A 50 27.47 -3.85 -7.48
CA ASP A 50 28.31 -4.92 -8.06
C ASP A 50 29.29 -5.52 -7.03
N ASP A 51 29.80 -4.70 -6.11
CA ASP A 51 30.76 -5.06 -5.07
C ASP A 51 30.69 -4.08 -3.88
N ASP A 52 31.49 -4.34 -2.83
CA ASP A 52 31.54 -3.54 -1.61
C ASP A 52 32.01 -2.10 -1.89
N ALA A 53 33.00 -1.93 -2.77
CA ALA A 53 33.57 -0.62 -3.10
C ALA A 53 32.54 0.28 -3.80
N LEU A 54 31.73 -0.27 -4.72
CA LEU A 54 30.65 0.49 -5.35
C LEU A 54 29.51 0.78 -4.37
N ALA A 55 29.15 -0.18 -3.51
CA ALA A 55 28.15 0.04 -2.47
C ALA A 55 28.53 1.19 -1.55
N ALA A 56 29.79 1.21 -1.08
CA ALA A 56 30.32 2.26 -0.24
C ALA A 56 30.34 3.62 -0.96
N LEU A 57 30.84 3.66 -2.21
CA LEU A 57 30.86 4.89 -3.00
C LEU A 57 29.45 5.46 -3.21
N ALA A 58 28.48 4.63 -3.59
CA ALA A 58 27.11 5.06 -3.83
C ALA A 58 26.46 5.62 -2.55
N ARG A 59 26.58 4.91 -1.42
CA ARG A 59 26.01 5.33 -0.12
C ARG A 59 26.67 6.59 0.42
N LEU A 60 27.99 6.72 0.33
CA LEU A 60 28.70 7.94 0.73
C LEU A 60 28.34 9.13 -0.18
N SER A 61 28.23 8.90 -1.48
CA SER A 61 27.81 9.94 -2.43
C SER A 61 26.39 10.43 -2.16
N LEU A 62 25.47 9.52 -1.79
CA LEU A 62 24.12 9.89 -1.35
C LEU A 62 24.14 10.70 -0.04
N LEU A 63 24.91 10.25 0.96
CA LEU A 63 25.03 10.97 2.23
C LEU A 63 25.56 12.41 2.05
N GLY A 64 26.54 12.59 1.15
CA GLY A 64 27.12 13.89 0.80
C GLY A 64 26.37 14.67 -0.27
N PHE A 65 25.30 14.13 -0.87
CA PHE A 65 24.67 14.67 -2.07
C PHE A 65 24.19 16.12 -1.90
N LEU A 66 23.51 16.40 -0.79
CA LEU A 66 23.01 17.74 -0.45
C LEU A 66 24.17 18.75 -0.34
N SER A 67 25.22 18.39 0.38
CA SER A 67 26.39 19.26 0.58
C SER A 67 27.12 19.52 -0.73
N HIS A 68 27.25 18.48 -1.56
CA HIS A 68 27.99 18.55 -2.81
C HIS A 68 27.26 19.37 -3.89
N PHE A 69 25.93 19.24 -3.99
CA PHE A 69 25.12 19.92 -5.00
C PHE A 69 24.26 21.07 -4.46
N ALA A 70 24.57 21.61 -3.28
CA ALA A 70 23.74 22.62 -2.58
C ALA A 70 23.31 23.79 -3.49
N THR A 71 24.26 24.41 -4.19
CA THR A 71 23.99 25.54 -5.10
C THR A 71 23.05 25.14 -6.24
N ALA A 72 23.21 23.95 -6.81
CA ALA A 72 22.39 23.46 -7.91
C ALA A 72 20.97 23.12 -7.43
N LEU A 73 20.84 22.51 -6.24
CA LEU A 73 19.56 22.23 -5.59
C LEU A 73 18.77 23.50 -5.29
N VAL A 74 19.44 24.54 -4.75
CA VAL A 74 18.80 25.85 -4.52
C VAL A 74 18.36 26.50 -5.82
N ARG A 75 19.23 26.49 -6.84
CA ARG A 75 18.93 27.06 -8.16
C ARG A 75 17.70 26.41 -8.81
N HIS A 76 17.59 25.09 -8.70
CA HIS A 76 16.55 24.29 -9.37
C HIS A 76 15.41 23.88 -8.43
N ARG A 77 15.28 24.50 -7.25
CA ARG A 77 14.37 24.06 -6.18
C ARG A 77 12.92 23.84 -6.62
N VAL A 78 12.40 24.70 -7.50
CA VAL A 78 11.02 24.61 -8.01
C VAL A 78 10.88 23.42 -8.97
N ALA A 79 11.83 23.25 -9.90
CA ALA A 79 11.83 22.13 -10.83
C ALA A 79 12.15 20.78 -10.15
N LEU A 80 12.65 20.81 -8.92
CA LEU A 80 12.99 19.64 -8.11
C LEU A 80 11.95 19.35 -7.01
N THR A 81 10.89 20.15 -6.90
CA THR A 81 9.71 19.80 -6.09
C THR A 81 9.28 18.38 -6.45
N ASN A 82 8.96 17.57 -5.43
CA ASN A 82 8.52 16.19 -5.57
C ASN A 82 9.56 15.20 -6.09
N SER A 83 10.80 15.62 -6.35
CA SER A 83 11.87 14.69 -6.72
C SER A 83 12.20 13.68 -5.60
N GLY A 84 11.87 14.01 -4.35
CA GLY A 84 12.21 13.23 -3.15
C GLY A 84 13.71 13.27 -2.83
N ILE A 85 14.48 14.15 -3.46
CA ILE A 85 15.90 14.37 -3.15
C ILE A 85 16.01 15.11 -1.81
N ARG A 86 17.03 14.79 -1.02
CA ARG A 86 17.23 15.47 0.26
C ARG A 86 17.51 16.96 -0.01
N GLY A 87 16.74 17.84 0.60
CA GLY A 87 16.82 19.29 0.36
C GLY A 87 15.78 19.84 -0.61
N THR A 88 14.84 19.02 -1.10
CA THR A 88 13.75 19.46 -1.98
C THR A 88 12.40 19.28 -1.29
N ALA A 89 11.44 20.17 -1.56
CA ALA A 89 10.10 20.08 -1.00
C ALA A 89 9.28 18.92 -1.61
N ILE A 90 8.29 18.46 -0.86
CA ILE A 90 7.27 17.49 -1.30
C ILE A 90 5.90 18.17 -1.16
N GLU A 91 5.12 18.18 -2.21
CA GLU A 91 3.77 18.73 -2.30
C GLU A 91 2.81 17.59 -2.68
N PHE A 92 1.82 17.33 -1.83
CA PHE A 92 0.82 16.29 -2.05
C PHE A 92 -0.44 16.52 -1.22
N ARG A 93 -1.55 15.89 -1.64
CA ARG A 93 -2.81 15.83 -0.90
C ARG A 93 -2.81 14.60 0.00
N PHE A 94 -2.17 14.71 1.17
CA PHE A 94 -2.05 13.58 2.10
C PHE A 94 -3.39 13.28 2.77
N PHE A 95 -3.75 12.00 2.83
CA PHE A 95 -4.92 11.58 3.61
C PHE A 95 -4.70 11.88 5.09
N ALA A 96 -5.81 12.06 5.82
CA ALA A 96 -5.84 12.45 7.22
C ALA A 96 -4.81 11.75 8.13
N PRO A 97 -4.64 10.41 8.11
CA PRO A 97 -3.67 9.73 8.99
C PRO A 97 -2.22 10.10 8.67
N THR A 98 -1.88 10.28 7.39
CA THR A 98 -0.53 10.67 6.96
C THR A 98 -0.29 12.14 7.25
N ALA A 99 -1.25 13.01 6.99
CA ALA A 99 -1.17 14.44 7.33
C ALA A 99 -0.92 14.64 8.84
N ARG A 100 -1.67 13.93 9.70
CA ARG A 100 -1.48 13.94 11.16
C ARG A 100 -0.09 13.46 11.56
N TRP A 101 0.37 12.34 11.00
CA TRP A 101 1.71 11.80 11.28
C TRP A 101 2.84 12.76 10.86
N LEU A 102 2.66 13.49 9.75
CA LEU A 102 3.60 14.52 9.32
C LEU A 102 3.58 15.73 10.28
N ALA A 103 2.40 16.17 10.71
CA ALA A 103 2.24 17.32 11.62
C ALA A 103 2.84 17.03 13.00
N GLU A 104 2.70 15.81 13.50
CA GLU A 104 3.31 15.38 14.77
C GLU A 104 4.85 15.39 14.73
N ARG A 105 5.46 15.12 13.56
CA ARG A 105 6.91 14.96 13.42
C ARG A 105 7.63 16.20 12.92
N TRP A 106 7.00 16.96 12.04
CA TRP A 106 7.57 18.14 11.40
C TRP A 106 6.57 19.31 11.38
N PRO A 107 6.03 19.72 12.54
CA PRO A 107 4.94 20.72 12.62
C PRO A 107 5.31 22.07 12.00
N GLU A 108 6.59 22.46 12.06
CA GLU A 108 7.07 23.74 11.54
C GLU A 108 7.34 23.73 10.02
N ARG A 109 7.23 22.56 9.38
CA ARG A 109 7.63 22.34 7.97
C ARG A 109 6.46 22.05 7.05
N LEU A 110 5.24 22.00 7.56
CA LEU A 110 4.05 21.82 6.75
C LEU A 110 3.45 23.17 6.40
N ARG A 111 3.08 23.36 5.14
CA ARG A 111 2.37 24.54 4.66
C ARG A 111 1.23 24.14 3.73
N VAL A 112 0.16 24.92 3.70
CA VAL A 112 -0.87 24.74 2.67
C VAL A 112 -0.39 25.39 1.38
N VAL A 113 -0.55 24.69 0.25
CA VAL A 113 -0.31 25.27 -1.08
C VAL A 113 -1.58 26.00 -1.52
N TRP A 114 -1.79 27.19 -0.99
CA TRP A 114 -3.04 27.95 -1.20
C TRP A 114 -3.36 28.22 -2.66
N ASP A 115 -2.34 28.37 -3.51
CA ASP A 115 -2.52 28.60 -4.96
C ASP A 115 -3.11 27.38 -5.68
N GLU A 116 -3.03 26.19 -5.09
CA GLU A 116 -3.62 24.93 -5.60
C GLU A 116 -4.86 24.48 -4.81
N PHE A 117 -5.29 25.24 -3.80
CA PHE A 117 -6.40 24.85 -2.95
C PHE A 117 -7.74 25.29 -3.55
N GLU A 118 -8.55 24.31 -3.96
CA GLU A 118 -9.80 24.56 -4.70
C GLU A 118 -11.04 24.66 -3.80
N ASN A 119 -10.95 24.20 -2.53
CA ASN A 119 -12.11 24.04 -1.65
C ASN A 119 -12.22 25.13 -0.56
N ASP A 120 -11.92 26.39 -0.89
CA ASP A 120 -11.95 27.50 0.07
C ASP A 120 -13.35 27.75 0.66
N GLU A 121 -14.41 27.65 -0.15
CA GLU A 121 -15.80 27.79 0.33
C GLU A 121 -16.14 26.70 1.38
N ARG A 122 -15.68 25.47 1.16
CA ARG A 122 -15.88 24.38 2.12
C ARG A 122 -15.08 24.64 3.39
N LEU A 123 -13.84 25.13 3.27
CA LEU A 123 -13.04 25.52 4.44
C LEU A 123 -13.75 26.62 5.24
N ALA A 124 -14.27 27.64 4.57
CA ALA A 124 -15.03 28.73 5.19
C ALA A 124 -16.25 28.20 5.96
N ALA A 125 -17.00 27.25 5.38
CA ALA A 125 -18.15 26.62 6.03
C ALA A 125 -17.77 25.79 7.28
N LEU A 126 -16.52 25.35 7.38
CA LEU A 126 -16.01 24.59 8.54
C LEU A 126 -15.43 25.50 9.63
N LEU A 127 -15.13 26.78 9.36
CA LEU A 127 -14.55 27.71 10.34
C LEU A 127 -15.32 27.78 11.68
N PRO A 128 -16.68 27.78 11.71
CA PRO A 128 -17.41 27.78 12.97
C PRO A 128 -17.14 26.54 13.85
N LEU A 129 -16.66 25.43 13.26
CA LEU A 129 -16.29 24.23 14.00
C LEU A 129 -14.90 24.33 14.64
N PHE A 130 -14.04 25.23 14.14
CA PHE A 130 -12.69 25.44 14.66
C PHE A 130 -12.60 26.60 15.65
N ALA A 131 -13.52 27.56 15.54
CA ALA A 131 -13.54 28.77 16.34
C ALA A 131 -14.21 28.57 17.70
N HIS A 132 -13.81 29.37 18.67
CA HIS A 132 -14.55 29.53 19.92
C HIS A 132 -15.83 30.36 19.68
N ALA A 133 -16.89 30.11 20.45
CA ALA A 133 -18.16 30.83 20.29
C ALA A 133 -18.04 32.36 20.38
N ALA A 134 -17.05 32.87 21.11
CA ALA A 134 -16.77 34.30 21.23
C ALA A 134 -16.23 34.95 19.93
N GLU A 135 -15.77 34.14 18.97
CA GLU A 135 -15.28 34.59 17.67
C GLU A 135 -16.43 34.75 16.64
N SER A 136 -17.64 34.26 16.96
CA SER A 136 -18.76 34.21 16.01
C SER A 136 -19.16 35.58 15.44
N PRO A 137 -19.20 36.70 16.19
CA PRO A 137 -19.58 37.98 15.59
C PRO A 137 -18.63 38.40 14.47
N ALA A 138 -17.34 38.11 14.61
CA ALA A 138 -16.37 38.43 13.59
C ALA A 138 -16.51 37.50 12.36
N LEU A 139 -16.79 36.21 12.58
CA LEU A 139 -17.07 35.26 11.49
C LEU A 139 -18.34 35.63 10.71
N ASP A 140 -19.35 36.19 11.37
CA ASP A 140 -20.62 36.58 10.76
C ASP A 140 -20.51 37.90 9.97
N GLU A 141 -19.70 38.85 10.45
CA GLU A 141 -19.59 40.19 9.86
C GLU A 141 -18.49 40.33 8.80
N TYR A 142 -17.42 39.53 8.86
CA TYR A 142 -16.27 39.67 7.98
C TYR A 142 -16.07 38.45 7.06
N ASP A 143 -16.06 38.71 5.75
CA ASP A 143 -15.63 37.73 4.75
C ASP A 143 -14.12 37.87 4.47
N PHE A 144 -13.31 37.12 5.20
CA PHE A 144 -11.87 36.98 4.95
C PHE A 144 -11.52 35.75 4.10
N GLY A 145 -12.51 34.97 3.65
CA GLY A 145 -12.32 33.64 3.05
C GLY A 145 -11.68 32.63 4.02
N GLY A 146 -11.54 31.37 3.58
CA GLY A 146 -10.96 30.31 4.39
C GLY A 146 -9.52 30.62 4.80
N ARG A 147 -8.66 30.93 3.83
CA ARG A 147 -7.25 31.31 4.07
C ARG A 147 -7.10 32.48 5.05
N GLY A 148 -7.85 33.56 4.85
CA GLY A 148 -7.70 34.78 5.64
C GLY A 148 -8.10 34.58 7.10
N TRP A 149 -9.05 33.69 7.37
CA TRP A 149 -9.41 33.25 8.71
C TRP A 149 -8.36 32.34 9.33
N ILE A 150 -7.84 31.35 8.60
CA ILE A 150 -6.76 30.48 9.09
C ILE A 150 -5.52 31.29 9.48
N ASP A 151 -5.14 32.30 8.68
CA ASP A 151 -3.99 33.17 8.99
C ASP A 151 -4.17 33.96 10.31
N ARG A 152 -5.41 34.28 10.70
CA ARG A 152 -5.72 34.95 11.97
C ARG A 152 -5.77 33.97 13.14
N MET A 153 -6.26 32.75 12.91
CA MET A 153 -6.47 31.74 13.95
C MET A 153 -5.21 30.95 14.31
N ARG A 154 -4.31 30.72 13.35
CA ARG A 154 -3.18 29.77 13.51
C ARG A 154 -2.13 30.16 14.55
N GLY A 155 -2.10 31.43 14.98
CA GLY A 155 -1.08 31.95 15.88
C GLY A 155 0.33 31.69 15.35
N SER A 156 1.20 31.06 16.17
CA SER A 156 2.57 30.70 15.78
C SER A 156 2.68 29.41 14.95
N HIS A 157 1.61 28.63 14.84
CA HIS A 157 1.62 27.41 14.05
C HIS A 157 1.66 27.75 12.56
N THR A 158 2.17 26.82 11.76
CA THR A 158 1.94 26.85 10.31
C THR A 158 0.46 26.64 10.02
N ASP A 159 -0.03 27.18 8.91
CA ASP A 159 -1.40 26.97 8.42
C ASP A 159 -1.80 25.49 8.34
N ALA A 160 -0.97 24.63 7.73
CA ALA A 160 -1.28 23.21 7.58
C ALA A 160 -1.37 22.49 8.94
N THR A 161 -0.35 22.62 9.79
CA THR A 161 -0.36 22.02 11.14
C THR A 161 -1.54 22.52 11.98
N PHE A 162 -1.85 23.83 11.95
CA PHE A 162 -3.02 24.36 12.64
C PHE A 162 -4.31 23.69 12.16
N LEU A 163 -4.50 23.58 10.84
CA LEU A 163 -5.71 22.99 10.27
C LEU A 163 -5.82 21.51 10.66
N ILE A 164 -4.74 20.74 10.54
CA ILE A 164 -4.68 19.33 10.95
C ILE A 164 -5.04 19.17 12.43
N ASP A 165 -4.49 20.01 13.30
CA ASP A 165 -4.78 20.00 14.73
C ASP A 165 -6.23 20.40 15.03
N ALA A 166 -6.78 21.38 14.30
CA ALA A 166 -8.17 21.82 14.43
C ALA A 166 -9.15 20.68 14.10
N PHE A 167 -8.93 19.96 12.99
CA PHE A 167 -9.67 18.74 12.67
C PHE A 167 -9.52 17.68 13.77
N GLY A 168 -8.31 17.53 14.34
CA GLY A 168 -8.05 16.61 15.45
C GLY A 168 -8.82 16.94 16.74
N ARG A 169 -9.22 18.19 16.94
CA ARG A 169 -9.95 18.67 18.14
C ARG A 169 -11.47 18.64 17.99
N LEU A 170 -12.01 18.48 16.79
CA LEU A 170 -13.46 18.42 16.56
C LEU A 170 -14.13 17.38 17.46
N ALA A 171 -15.25 17.72 18.10
CA ALA A 171 -16.03 16.79 18.92
C ALA A 171 -16.81 15.76 18.08
N ALA A 172 -16.07 14.98 17.28
CA ALA A 172 -16.58 13.99 16.34
C ALA A 172 -15.75 12.69 16.42
N SER A 173 -16.31 11.60 15.90
CA SER A 173 -15.56 10.34 15.77
C SER A 173 -14.36 10.49 14.84
N GLU A 174 -13.34 9.66 15.00
CA GLU A 174 -12.14 9.69 14.17
C GLU A 174 -12.47 9.55 12.67
N THR A 175 -13.40 8.66 12.33
CA THR A 175 -13.87 8.44 10.96
C THR A 175 -14.52 9.69 10.35
N VAL A 176 -15.30 10.45 11.13
CA VAL A 176 -15.90 11.70 10.63
C VAL A 176 -14.81 12.74 10.37
N ARG A 177 -13.83 12.88 11.27
CA ARG A 177 -12.71 13.80 11.07
C ARG A 177 -11.89 13.46 9.81
N GLU A 178 -11.65 12.17 9.58
CA GLU A 178 -10.96 11.67 8.38
C GLU A 178 -11.74 11.99 7.11
N ILE A 179 -13.04 11.65 7.06
CA ILE A 179 -13.90 11.95 5.90
C ILE A 179 -13.91 13.43 5.60
N GLU A 180 -14.09 14.29 6.61
CA GLU A 180 -14.14 15.74 6.39
C GLU A 180 -12.80 16.31 5.92
N TRP A 181 -11.67 15.82 6.46
CA TRP A 181 -10.33 16.20 5.98
C TRP A 181 -10.08 15.74 4.54
N ASP A 182 -10.31 14.46 4.25
CA ASP A 182 -10.03 13.87 2.95
C ASP A 182 -10.92 14.48 1.87
N THR A 183 -12.16 14.86 2.22
CA THR A 183 -13.06 15.57 1.29
C THR A 183 -12.71 17.04 1.13
N LEU A 184 -12.02 17.65 2.10
CA LEU A 184 -11.49 19.00 1.96
C LEU A 184 -10.33 19.05 0.95
N ASP A 185 -9.62 17.94 0.77
CA ASP A 185 -8.56 17.74 -0.24
C ASP A 185 -7.46 18.83 -0.19
N VAL A 186 -6.89 19.03 1.00
CA VAL A 186 -5.92 20.10 1.25
C VAL A 186 -4.55 19.77 0.62
N PRO A 187 -4.02 20.58 -0.32
CA PRO A 187 -2.68 20.39 -0.85
C PRO A 187 -1.64 20.87 0.18
N ILE A 188 -0.77 19.97 0.61
CA ILE A 188 0.24 20.22 1.64
C ILE A 188 1.63 20.18 1.04
N ARG A 189 2.42 21.21 1.34
CA ARG A 189 3.87 21.26 1.14
C ARG A 189 4.60 20.89 2.42
N LEU A 190 5.41 19.84 2.35
CA LEU A 190 6.44 19.50 3.33
C LEU A 190 7.78 20.09 2.90
N GLU A 191 8.24 21.09 3.64
CA GLU A 191 9.55 21.71 3.45
C GLU A 191 10.69 20.78 3.87
N PRO A 192 11.80 20.72 3.12
CA PRO A 192 12.90 19.83 3.42
C PRO A 192 13.58 20.21 4.73
N GLY A 193 14.00 19.21 5.52
CA GLY A 193 14.66 19.45 6.79
C GLY A 193 15.32 18.23 7.42
N PRO A 194 15.87 18.37 8.64
CA PRO A 194 16.36 17.25 9.40
C PRO A 194 15.26 16.19 9.60
N GLY A 195 15.55 14.95 9.22
CA GLY A 195 14.65 13.82 9.37
C GLY A 195 13.48 13.74 8.39
N THR A 196 13.18 14.78 7.61
CA THR A 196 12.02 14.73 6.69
C THR A 196 12.17 13.60 5.65
N PRO A 197 11.07 12.95 5.25
CA PRO A 197 11.09 11.87 4.26
C PRO A 197 11.84 12.29 3.00
N ASN A 198 12.75 11.42 2.54
CA ASN A 198 13.50 11.63 1.30
C ASN A 198 14.08 10.30 0.81
N ARG A 199 14.33 10.17 -0.49
CA ARG A 199 14.89 8.99 -1.15
C ARG A 199 16.41 8.87 -1.01
N THR A 200 17.09 9.94 -0.59
CA THR A 200 18.57 10.02 -0.58
C THR A 200 19.16 9.16 0.52
N VAL A 201 18.55 9.18 1.70
CA VAL A 201 18.98 8.38 2.86
C VAL A 201 17.91 7.38 3.31
N ALA A 202 16.92 7.09 2.45
CA ALA A 202 15.87 6.11 2.73
C ALA A 202 16.45 4.70 2.82
N GLY A 203 16.18 4.03 3.94
CA GLY A 203 16.44 2.62 4.11
C GLY A 203 16.78 2.23 5.54
N ILE A 204 17.02 0.94 5.71
CA ILE A 204 17.53 0.34 6.95
C ILE A 204 18.90 -0.28 6.66
N VAL A 205 19.80 -0.23 7.64
CA VAL A 205 21.08 -0.91 7.55
C VAL A 205 20.85 -2.42 7.53
N THR A 206 21.37 -3.09 6.52
CA THR A 206 21.31 -4.55 6.36
C THR A 206 22.72 -5.08 6.17
N ALA A 207 23.02 -6.23 6.77
CA ALA A 207 24.29 -6.92 6.62
C ALA A 207 24.07 -8.44 6.71
N PRO A 208 24.78 -9.25 5.91
CA PRO A 208 25.65 -8.82 4.80
C PRO A 208 24.84 -8.25 3.62
N LEU A 209 25.46 -7.39 2.82
CA LEU A 209 24.88 -6.91 1.57
C LEU A 209 24.97 -8.00 0.50
N HIS A 210 23.96 -8.09 -0.36
CA HIS A 210 24.04 -8.89 -1.57
C HIS A 210 24.62 -8.07 -2.73
N PHE A 211 25.66 -8.60 -3.35
CA PHE A 211 26.27 -8.02 -4.53
C PHE A 211 25.75 -8.65 -5.81
N GLN A 212 25.35 -7.82 -6.77
CA GLN A 212 24.91 -8.25 -8.09
C GLN A 212 26.14 -8.42 -9.00
N SER A 213 26.80 -9.58 -8.90
CA SER A 213 27.97 -9.90 -9.72
C SER A 213 27.59 -10.45 -11.11
N GLU A 214 26.42 -11.07 -11.24
CA GLU A 214 25.93 -11.69 -12.47
C GLU A 214 24.92 -10.80 -13.21
N PRO A 215 24.71 -10.99 -14.52
CA PRO A 215 23.63 -10.31 -15.24
C PRO A 215 22.26 -10.56 -14.60
N LEU A 216 21.40 -9.53 -14.63
CA LEU A 216 20.02 -9.67 -14.17
C LEU A 216 19.26 -10.72 -14.99
N ALA A 217 18.42 -11.51 -14.32
CA ALA A 217 17.61 -12.52 -14.97
C ALA A 217 16.63 -11.89 -15.98
N ARG A 218 16.77 -12.26 -17.25
CA ARG A 218 15.87 -11.81 -18.34
C ARG A 218 14.72 -12.78 -18.61
N SER A 219 14.81 -14.00 -18.08
CA SER A 219 13.78 -15.03 -18.22
C SER A 219 12.66 -14.84 -17.21
N ARG A 220 11.45 -15.25 -17.59
CA ARG A 220 10.31 -15.27 -16.66
C ARG A 220 10.48 -16.44 -15.69
N PRO A 221 10.17 -16.26 -14.40
CA PRO A 221 10.21 -17.35 -13.44
C PRO A 221 9.06 -18.33 -13.68
N ASP A 222 9.29 -19.59 -13.37
CA ASP A 222 8.23 -20.57 -13.17
C ASP A 222 7.58 -20.30 -11.81
N LEU A 223 6.35 -19.76 -11.84
CA LEU A 223 5.61 -19.42 -10.62
C LEU A 223 5.30 -20.64 -9.75
N ALA A 224 5.04 -21.80 -10.35
CA ALA A 224 4.74 -23.01 -9.58
C ALA A 224 5.98 -23.50 -8.83
N ARG A 225 7.16 -23.40 -9.46
CA ARG A 225 8.44 -23.64 -8.79
C ARG A 225 8.71 -22.62 -7.70
N ALA A 226 8.57 -21.33 -7.99
CA ALA A 226 8.83 -20.25 -7.04
C ALA A 226 7.98 -20.37 -5.76
N LEU A 227 6.71 -20.79 -5.88
CA LEU A 227 5.84 -21.04 -4.71
C LEU A 227 6.36 -22.12 -3.75
N ARG A 228 7.24 -23.01 -4.21
CA ARG A 228 7.83 -24.09 -3.39
C ARG A 228 9.18 -23.72 -2.81
N GLU A 229 9.77 -22.60 -3.24
CA GLU A 229 11.04 -22.12 -2.74
C GLU A 229 10.78 -21.31 -1.46
N PRO A 230 11.19 -21.80 -0.28
CA PRO A 230 10.97 -21.08 0.96
C PRO A 230 11.86 -19.82 1.00
N PRO A 231 11.44 -18.77 1.70
CA PRO A 231 12.34 -17.67 2.02
C PRO A 231 13.49 -18.16 2.89
N HIS A 232 14.59 -17.39 2.94
CA HIS A 232 15.70 -17.67 3.84
C HIS A 232 15.28 -17.56 5.30
N ALA A 233 14.47 -16.55 5.63
CA ALA A 233 13.89 -16.39 6.96
C ALA A 233 12.53 -15.70 6.90
N LEU A 234 11.67 -16.00 7.87
CA LEU A 234 10.48 -15.23 8.19
C LEU A 234 10.50 -14.96 9.70
N ARG A 235 10.46 -13.69 10.09
CA ARG A 235 10.55 -13.26 11.49
C ARG A 235 9.38 -12.34 11.82
N MET A 236 8.68 -12.62 12.92
CA MET A 236 7.80 -11.64 13.54
C MET A 236 8.67 -10.61 14.26
N LEU A 237 8.43 -9.32 14.00
CA LEU A 237 9.23 -8.26 14.59
C LEU A 237 8.65 -7.83 15.95
N PRO A 238 9.50 -7.48 16.93
CA PRO A 238 9.06 -6.75 18.11
C PRO A 238 8.39 -5.43 17.72
N ALA A 239 7.45 -4.95 18.54
CA ALA A 239 6.65 -3.76 18.21
C ALA A 239 7.48 -2.50 17.91
N SER A 240 8.61 -2.30 18.61
CA SER A 240 9.52 -1.18 18.36
C SER A 240 10.19 -1.25 16.98
N GLU A 241 10.58 -2.46 16.55
CA GLU A 241 11.16 -2.68 15.22
C GLU A 241 10.07 -2.63 14.13
N GLY A 242 8.89 -3.20 14.40
CA GLY A 242 7.73 -3.07 13.53
C GLY A 242 7.36 -1.61 13.26
N ARG A 243 7.40 -0.75 14.30
CA ARG A 243 7.19 0.70 14.14
C ARG A 243 8.21 1.33 13.18
N ARG A 244 9.49 0.96 13.27
CA ARG A 244 10.54 1.47 12.37
C ARG A 244 10.28 1.10 10.91
N TYR A 245 9.80 -0.10 10.64
CA TYR A 245 9.45 -0.50 9.27
C TYR A 245 8.17 0.18 8.76
N ILE A 246 7.19 0.43 9.63
CA ILE A 246 6.00 1.22 9.28
C ILE A 246 6.39 2.65 8.95
N ASP A 247 7.26 3.27 9.76
CA ASP A 247 7.78 4.61 9.49
C ASP A 247 8.55 4.66 8.17
N LEU A 248 9.45 3.70 7.93
CA LEU A 248 10.16 3.59 6.65
C LEU A 248 9.19 3.43 5.45
N ALA A 249 8.11 2.67 5.63
CA ALA A 249 7.11 2.50 4.59
C ALA A 249 6.38 3.82 4.30
N ARG A 250 5.93 4.54 5.33
CA ARG A 250 5.32 5.88 5.18
C ARG A 250 6.28 6.87 4.53
N GLU A 251 7.53 6.94 4.99
CA GLU A 251 8.57 7.80 4.41
C GLU A 251 8.82 7.48 2.93
N ALA A 252 8.86 6.19 2.57
CA ALA A 252 9.06 5.77 1.19
C ALA A 252 7.90 6.17 0.26
N MET A 253 6.67 6.21 0.78
CA MET A 253 5.47 6.66 0.06
C MET A 253 5.43 8.18 -0.06
N VAL A 254 5.60 8.91 1.05
CA VAL A 254 5.60 10.38 1.08
C VAL A 254 6.65 10.95 0.14
N ALA A 255 7.87 10.40 0.12
CA ALA A 255 8.95 10.86 -0.75
C ALA A 255 8.71 10.62 -2.26
N ARG A 256 7.53 10.10 -2.63
CA ARG A 256 7.11 9.77 -4.00
C ARG A 256 5.65 10.17 -4.28
N GLU A 257 5.08 11.07 -3.48
CA GLU A 257 3.70 11.54 -3.68
C GLU A 257 2.69 10.38 -3.66
N ARG A 258 2.89 9.44 -2.73
CA ARG A 258 1.97 8.31 -2.55
C ARG A 258 1.52 8.25 -1.11
N ASP A 259 0.34 7.66 -0.95
CA ASP A 259 -0.22 7.31 0.33
C ASP A 259 -0.85 5.90 0.23
N LEU A 260 -0.84 5.15 1.33
CA LEU A 260 -1.43 3.83 1.39
C LEU A 260 -1.94 3.55 2.80
N ASP A 261 -3.26 3.38 2.92
CA ASP A 261 -3.96 3.10 4.18
C ASP A 261 -3.32 1.98 5.01
N ALA A 262 -2.86 0.92 4.36
CA ALA A 262 -2.23 -0.20 5.07
C ALA A 262 -0.94 0.19 5.81
N PHE A 263 -0.19 1.19 5.31
CA PHE A 263 0.97 1.75 5.99
C PHE A 263 0.57 2.88 6.94
N ALA A 264 -0.40 3.71 6.56
CA ALA A 264 -0.95 4.76 7.42
C ALA A 264 -1.54 4.17 8.73
N TYR A 265 -2.17 3.00 8.65
CA TYR A 265 -2.75 2.28 9.80
C TYR A 265 -1.98 1.01 10.19
N GLY A 266 -0.68 0.96 9.89
CA GLY A 266 0.16 -0.19 10.20
C GLY A 266 0.17 -0.53 11.70
N ASN A 267 -0.10 -1.79 12.02
CA ASN A 267 -0.01 -2.33 13.38
C ASN A 267 1.45 -2.73 13.68
N PRO A 268 2.14 -2.06 14.62
CA PRO A 268 3.52 -2.40 14.96
C PRO A 268 3.67 -3.83 15.51
N ARG A 269 2.59 -4.42 16.05
CA ARG A 269 2.58 -5.81 16.58
C ARG A 269 2.27 -6.87 15.51
N ASP A 270 1.99 -6.47 14.28
CA ASP A 270 1.75 -7.38 13.14
C ASP A 270 2.64 -7.00 11.97
N VAL A 271 3.94 -6.95 12.24
CA VAL A 271 4.97 -6.75 11.21
C VAL A 271 5.85 -7.98 11.13
N ARG A 272 5.95 -8.56 9.93
CA ARG A 272 6.85 -9.67 9.62
C ARG A 272 7.90 -9.22 8.63
N LEU A 273 9.14 -9.65 8.85
CA LEU A 273 10.22 -9.48 7.88
C LEU A 273 10.49 -10.83 7.21
N VAL A 274 10.43 -10.83 5.88
CA VAL A 274 10.70 -12.01 5.05
C VAL A 274 11.97 -11.74 4.26
N ASP A 275 12.99 -12.56 4.48
CA ASP A 275 14.33 -12.39 3.93
C ASP A 275 14.59 -13.41 2.81
N TYR A 276 15.25 -12.98 1.73
CA TYR A 276 15.76 -13.84 0.66
C TYR A 276 17.30 -13.72 0.54
N PRO A 277 18.00 -14.77 0.06
CA PRO A 277 19.47 -14.80 0.03
C PRO A 277 20.12 -13.73 -0.85
N ASP A 278 19.37 -13.16 -1.79
CA ASP A 278 19.87 -12.15 -2.73
C ASP A 278 19.63 -10.71 -2.24
N GLY A 279 19.50 -10.50 -0.94
CA GLY A 279 19.29 -9.19 -0.33
C GLY A 279 17.90 -8.60 -0.57
N LEU A 280 16.98 -9.33 -1.19
CA LEU A 280 15.56 -8.96 -1.24
C LEU A 280 14.91 -9.24 0.13
N GLN A 281 14.16 -8.27 0.63
CA GLN A 281 13.36 -8.43 1.84
C GLN A 281 11.96 -7.83 1.64
N PHE A 282 11.01 -8.33 2.41
CA PHE A 282 9.67 -7.76 2.49
C PHE A 282 9.30 -7.49 3.94
N ALA A 283 8.97 -6.23 4.26
CA ALA A 283 8.32 -5.90 5.52
C ALA A 283 6.81 -6.00 5.33
N CYS A 284 6.22 -7.08 5.81
CA CYS A 284 4.79 -7.36 5.74
C CYS A 284 4.06 -6.73 6.91
N ILE A 285 3.32 -5.66 6.66
CA ILE A 285 2.66 -4.82 7.64
C ILE A 285 1.16 -5.10 7.62
N GLY A 286 0.64 -5.68 8.69
CA GLY A 286 -0.79 -5.81 8.94
C GLY A 286 -1.39 -4.51 9.48
N VAL A 287 -2.72 -4.41 9.41
CA VAL A 287 -3.46 -3.21 9.83
C VAL A 287 -3.97 -3.35 11.27
N VAL A 288 -4.06 -2.22 11.99
CA VAL A 288 -4.64 -2.18 13.35
C VAL A 288 -6.09 -2.68 13.36
N PRO A 289 -6.56 -3.37 14.41
CA PRO A 289 -7.88 -4.00 14.43
C PRO A 289 -9.05 -3.08 14.04
N GLU A 290 -8.97 -1.80 14.40
CA GLU A 290 -10.01 -0.79 14.21
C GLU A 290 -10.26 -0.50 12.72
N ARG A 291 -9.24 -0.72 11.87
CA ARG A 291 -9.21 -0.40 10.44
C ARG A 291 -9.26 -1.63 9.53
N ARG A 292 -9.45 -2.83 10.09
CA ARG A 292 -9.62 -4.06 9.32
C ARG A 292 -10.98 -4.10 8.64
N LEU A 293 -11.01 -4.55 7.37
CA LEU A 293 -12.24 -4.92 6.67
C LEU A 293 -12.96 -6.05 7.42
N LEU A 294 -14.27 -6.22 7.25
CA LEU A 294 -15.00 -7.24 8.04
C LEU A 294 -14.57 -8.68 7.66
N LEU A 295 -14.50 -8.97 6.35
CA LEU A 295 -14.27 -10.31 5.84
C LEU A 295 -12.81 -10.51 5.40
N GLU A 296 -12.28 -9.65 4.54
CA GLU A 296 -10.92 -9.80 4.02
C GLU A 296 -9.88 -9.33 5.04
N ALA A 297 -8.68 -9.91 4.97
CA ALA A 297 -7.50 -9.33 5.63
C ALA A 297 -6.70 -8.50 4.63
N VAL A 298 -6.15 -7.36 5.07
CA VAL A 298 -5.40 -6.44 4.21
C VAL A 298 -4.01 -6.20 4.78
N TYR A 299 -2.98 -6.38 3.97
CA TYR A 299 -1.58 -6.12 4.34
C TYR A 299 -0.89 -5.27 3.27
N GLY A 300 -0.08 -4.32 3.73
CA GLY A 300 0.89 -3.62 2.91
C GLY A 300 2.26 -4.27 3.04
N TYR A 301 2.97 -4.51 1.94
CA TYR A 301 4.34 -5.04 1.95
C TYR A 301 5.29 -3.99 1.41
N LEU A 302 6.25 -3.54 2.21
CA LEU A 302 7.36 -2.74 1.70
C LEU A 302 8.41 -3.68 1.12
N THR A 303 8.75 -3.50 -0.15
CA THR A 303 9.77 -4.30 -0.84
C THR A 303 11.12 -3.60 -0.71
N LEU A 304 12.12 -4.32 -0.19
CA LEU A 304 13.45 -3.80 0.08
C LEU A 304 14.50 -4.60 -0.70
N LYS A 305 15.50 -3.92 -1.27
CA LYS A 305 16.73 -4.56 -1.75
C LYS A 305 17.90 -3.97 -1.00
N ASN A 306 18.66 -4.79 -0.28
CA ASN A 306 19.78 -4.35 0.57
C ASN A 306 19.37 -3.22 1.54
N GLY A 307 18.15 -3.35 2.09
CA GLY A 307 17.56 -2.39 3.02
C GLY A 307 16.98 -1.12 2.38
N ILE A 308 17.03 -0.97 1.06
CA ILE A 308 16.51 0.22 0.35
C ILE A 308 15.10 -0.08 -0.20
N PRO A 309 14.10 0.79 0.03
CA PRO A 309 12.77 0.65 -0.55
C PRO A 309 12.78 0.70 -2.08
N ILE A 310 12.42 -0.42 -2.72
CA ILE A 310 12.37 -0.55 -4.19
C ILE A 310 10.95 -0.64 -4.75
N GLY A 311 9.96 -0.87 -3.90
CA GLY A 311 8.56 -0.96 -4.29
C GLY A 311 7.66 -1.32 -3.12
N TYR A 312 6.39 -1.57 -3.41
CA TYR A 312 5.41 -1.96 -2.41
C TYR A 312 4.32 -2.85 -3.00
N VAL A 313 3.62 -3.55 -2.12
CA VAL A 313 2.50 -4.43 -2.49
C VAL A 313 1.34 -4.15 -1.56
N LEU A 314 0.12 -4.15 -2.07
CA LEU A 314 -1.08 -4.32 -1.27
C LEU A 314 -1.64 -5.71 -1.54
N THR A 315 -1.98 -6.44 -0.48
CA THR A 315 -2.57 -7.78 -0.59
C THR A 315 -3.83 -7.85 0.25
N SER A 316 -4.91 -8.32 -0.37
CA SER A 316 -6.15 -8.72 0.30
C SER A 316 -6.27 -10.25 0.26
N ALA A 317 -6.66 -10.90 1.37
CA ALA A 317 -6.69 -12.36 1.48
C ALA A 317 -7.96 -12.90 2.15
N LEU A 318 -8.56 -13.92 1.52
CA LEU A 318 -9.70 -14.70 2.01
C LEU A 318 -9.94 -15.91 1.08
N TYR A 319 -10.58 -16.97 1.57
CA TYR A 319 -10.98 -18.15 0.79
C TYR A 319 -9.80 -18.93 0.17
N GLY A 320 -8.63 -18.93 0.82
CA GLY A 320 -7.40 -19.49 0.27
C GLY A 320 -7.01 -18.81 -1.05
N SER A 321 -7.37 -17.54 -1.19
CA SER A 321 -7.05 -16.73 -2.36
C SER A 321 -6.60 -15.33 -1.94
N SER A 322 -5.82 -14.68 -2.82
CA SER A 322 -5.36 -13.32 -2.58
C SER A 322 -5.46 -12.45 -3.82
N GLU A 323 -5.93 -11.23 -3.63
CA GLU A 323 -5.71 -10.14 -4.57
C GLU A 323 -4.31 -9.55 -4.34
N ILE A 324 -3.59 -9.27 -5.43
CA ILE A 324 -2.25 -8.68 -5.38
C ILE A 324 -2.24 -7.38 -6.20
N ALA A 325 -1.90 -6.27 -5.55
CA ALA A 325 -1.55 -5.01 -6.21
C ALA A 325 -0.06 -4.75 -6.03
N TYR A 326 0.72 -5.01 -7.09
CA TYR A 326 2.19 -4.98 -7.07
C TYR A 326 2.73 -3.72 -7.74
N ASN A 327 3.54 -2.95 -7.01
CA ASN A 327 4.08 -1.68 -7.47
C ASN A 327 5.61 -1.65 -7.32
N VAL A 328 6.29 -1.19 -8.36
CA VAL A 328 7.74 -0.98 -8.36
C VAL A 328 8.01 0.51 -8.54
N PHE A 329 8.81 1.07 -7.65
CA PHE A 329 9.19 2.48 -7.75
C PHE A 329 10.02 2.72 -9.01
N GLU A 330 9.90 3.93 -9.55
CA GLU A 330 10.34 4.37 -10.88
C GLU A 330 11.79 3.99 -11.17
N THR A 331 12.68 4.22 -10.19
CA THR A 331 14.12 3.90 -10.28
C THR A 331 14.40 2.44 -10.62
N TRP A 332 13.57 1.49 -10.17
CA TRP A 332 13.79 0.05 -10.30
C TRP A 332 12.84 -0.64 -11.29
N ARG A 333 12.05 0.11 -12.06
CA ARG A 333 11.22 -0.46 -13.13
C ARG A 333 12.11 -1.11 -14.20
N GLY A 334 11.69 -2.27 -14.70
CA GLY A 334 12.39 -3.01 -15.76
C GLY A 334 13.61 -3.82 -15.31
N VAL A 335 13.82 -4.00 -14.00
CA VAL A 335 14.96 -4.72 -13.42
C VAL A 335 14.65 -6.21 -13.27
N ASP A 336 14.13 -6.62 -12.11
CA ASP A 336 13.85 -8.01 -11.72
C ASP A 336 12.38 -8.21 -11.28
N ALA A 337 11.48 -7.31 -11.72
CA ALA A 337 10.08 -7.25 -11.30
C ALA A 337 9.35 -8.61 -11.37
N ALA A 338 9.60 -9.41 -12.41
CA ALA A 338 9.01 -10.74 -12.54
C ALA A 338 9.48 -11.71 -11.44
N ALA A 339 10.78 -11.73 -11.13
CA ALA A 339 11.37 -12.57 -10.10
C ALA A 339 10.92 -12.13 -8.69
N VAL A 340 10.92 -10.81 -8.44
CA VAL A 340 10.38 -10.24 -7.19
C VAL A 340 8.90 -10.59 -7.03
N TYR A 341 8.10 -10.45 -8.09
CA TYR A 341 6.68 -10.80 -8.06
C TYR A 341 6.44 -12.28 -7.75
N ALA A 342 7.25 -13.20 -8.29
CA ALA A 342 7.15 -14.62 -7.96
C ALA A 342 7.36 -14.88 -6.45
N ARG A 343 8.29 -14.14 -5.82
CA ARG A 343 8.54 -14.17 -4.37
C ARG A 343 7.42 -13.51 -3.56
N VAL A 344 6.77 -12.49 -4.10
CA VAL A 344 5.54 -11.93 -3.52
C VAL A 344 4.47 -13.03 -3.44
N LEU A 345 4.23 -13.79 -4.52
CA LEU A 345 3.25 -14.88 -4.49
C LEU A 345 3.62 -15.97 -3.47
N ALA A 346 4.89 -16.37 -3.43
CA ALA A 346 5.40 -17.38 -2.49
C ALA A 346 5.23 -16.94 -1.03
N MET A 347 5.56 -15.68 -0.74
CA MET A 347 5.40 -15.07 0.57
C MET A 347 3.92 -14.94 0.96
N THR A 348 3.05 -14.47 0.06
CA THR A 348 1.61 -14.37 0.31
C THR A 348 1.01 -15.74 0.61
N ARG A 349 1.44 -16.78 -0.13
CA ARG A 349 1.07 -18.18 0.17
C ARG A 349 1.53 -18.60 1.57
N LEU A 350 2.77 -18.26 1.95
CA LEU A 350 3.30 -18.61 3.27
C LEU A 350 2.50 -17.94 4.41
N ILE A 351 2.12 -16.67 4.25
CA ILE A 351 1.41 -15.89 5.28
C ILE A 351 -0.06 -16.32 5.40
N PHE A 352 -0.77 -16.49 4.27
CA PHE A 352 -2.23 -16.70 4.27
C PHE A 352 -2.67 -18.09 3.85
N GLY A 353 -1.79 -18.92 3.31
CA GLY A 353 -2.16 -20.22 2.73
C GLY A 353 -2.74 -20.14 1.32
N SER A 354 -2.67 -18.99 0.66
CA SER A 354 -3.28 -18.76 -0.65
C SER A 354 -2.79 -19.73 -1.73
N THR A 355 -3.74 -20.26 -2.50
CA THR A 355 -3.50 -21.13 -3.67
C THR A 355 -3.99 -20.50 -4.97
N THR A 356 -4.76 -19.41 -4.90
CA THR A 356 -5.25 -18.67 -6.06
C THR A 356 -4.91 -17.20 -5.91
N PHE A 357 -4.39 -16.59 -6.96
CA PHE A 357 -3.99 -15.19 -6.98
C PHE A 357 -4.76 -14.44 -8.05
N THR A 358 -5.25 -13.25 -7.72
CA THR A 358 -6.09 -12.43 -8.58
C THR A 358 -5.46 -11.05 -8.77
N ILE A 359 -5.56 -10.52 -9.99
CA ILE A 359 -5.20 -9.14 -10.32
C ILE A 359 -6.45 -8.42 -10.79
N TYR A 360 -6.77 -7.32 -10.10
CA TYR A 360 -7.97 -6.52 -10.32
C TYR A 360 -7.81 -5.52 -11.48
N PRO A 361 -8.93 -5.01 -12.03
CA PRO A 361 -8.92 -4.25 -13.28
C PRO A 361 -8.05 -2.99 -13.22
N TYR A 362 -8.09 -2.27 -12.09
CA TYR A 362 -7.29 -1.08 -11.89
C TYR A 362 -5.77 -1.33 -12.03
N GLN A 363 -5.28 -2.48 -11.53
CA GLN A 363 -3.87 -2.88 -11.67
C GLN A 363 -3.50 -3.30 -13.11
N LEU A 364 -4.51 -3.57 -13.94
CA LEU A 364 -4.35 -3.97 -15.34
C LEU A 364 -4.51 -2.81 -16.33
N GLY A 365 -5.05 -1.67 -15.87
CA GLY A 365 -5.25 -0.47 -16.67
C GLY A 365 -6.68 0.09 -16.71
N ASP A 366 -7.64 -0.46 -15.96
CA ASP A 366 -9.01 0.07 -15.93
C ASP A 366 -9.07 1.32 -15.04
N GLY A 367 -9.26 2.48 -15.66
CA GLY A 367 -9.14 3.79 -14.98
C GLY A 367 -7.71 4.13 -14.53
N ASN A 368 -6.70 3.38 -15.02
CA ASN A 368 -5.30 3.58 -14.66
C ASN A 368 -4.41 3.69 -15.90
N ASP A 369 -4.12 4.93 -16.27
CA ASP A 369 -3.36 5.27 -17.47
C ASP A 369 -1.90 4.83 -17.42
N GLU A 370 -1.31 4.82 -16.21
CA GLU A 370 0.05 4.37 -15.98
C GLU A 370 0.19 2.85 -16.20
N ALA A 371 -0.76 2.07 -15.67
CA ALA A 371 -0.81 0.63 -15.88
C ALA A 371 -1.01 0.26 -17.36
N LEU A 372 -1.83 1.02 -18.10
CA LEU A 372 -1.96 0.87 -19.56
C LEU A 372 -0.65 1.18 -20.28
N ALA A 373 0.01 2.28 -19.93
CA ALA A 373 1.27 2.71 -20.56
C ALA A 373 2.41 1.72 -20.33
N SER A 374 2.47 1.10 -19.14
CA SER A 374 3.48 0.10 -18.79
C SER A 374 3.23 -1.28 -19.43
N GLY A 375 2.04 -1.53 -19.99
CA GLY A 375 1.66 -2.83 -20.53
C GLY A 375 1.45 -3.89 -19.44
N ALA A 376 1.02 -3.48 -18.24
CA ALA A 376 0.84 -4.34 -17.06
C ALA A 376 0.00 -5.59 -17.34
N TRP A 377 -1.07 -5.47 -18.14
CA TRP A 377 -1.90 -6.61 -18.53
C TRP A 377 -1.08 -7.74 -19.17
N TRP A 378 -0.20 -7.40 -20.12
CA TRP A 378 0.65 -8.39 -20.76
C TRP A 378 1.72 -8.92 -19.83
N PHE A 379 2.22 -8.14 -18.88
CA PHE A 379 3.17 -8.62 -17.86
C PHE A 379 2.58 -9.80 -17.07
N TYR A 380 1.38 -9.66 -16.52
CA TYR A 380 0.71 -10.75 -15.78
C TYR A 380 0.32 -11.92 -16.67
N TYR A 381 -0.24 -11.65 -17.86
CA TYR A 381 -0.58 -12.72 -18.81
C TYR A 381 0.65 -13.56 -19.18
N LYS A 382 1.78 -12.91 -19.40
CA LYS A 382 3.06 -13.55 -19.73
C LYS A 382 3.66 -14.37 -18.58
N LEU A 383 3.28 -14.08 -17.33
CA LEU A 383 3.62 -14.88 -16.14
C LEU A 383 2.69 -16.07 -15.94
N GLY A 384 1.62 -16.19 -16.73
CA GLY A 384 0.70 -17.32 -16.69
C GLY A 384 -0.69 -16.97 -16.16
N PHE A 385 -0.96 -15.71 -15.77
CA PHE A 385 -2.29 -15.31 -15.34
C PHE A 385 -3.27 -15.33 -16.54
N ARG A 386 -4.52 -15.71 -16.30
CA ARG A 386 -5.52 -15.86 -17.35
C ARG A 386 -6.84 -15.18 -16.97
N PRO A 387 -7.53 -14.54 -17.94
CA PRO A 387 -8.89 -14.09 -17.73
C PRO A 387 -9.84 -15.29 -17.73
N ARG A 388 -10.90 -15.21 -16.93
CA ARG A 388 -11.97 -16.23 -16.92
C ARG A 388 -13.15 -15.86 -17.82
N ASP A 389 -13.39 -14.57 -18.03
CA ASP A 389 -14.43 -14.09 -18.93
C ASP A 389 -14.21 -14.58 -20.38
N ALA A 390 -15.27 -15.10 -20.99
CA ALA A 390 -15.23 -15.73 -22.30
C ALA A 390 -14.95 -14.70 -23.41
N ALA A 391 -15.49 -13.48 -23.31
CA ALA A 391 -15.27 -12.44 -24.30
C ALA A 391 -13.81 -11.98 -24.30
N THR A 392 -13.24 -11.77 -23.12
CA THR A 392 -11.84 -11.41 -22.92
C THR A 392 -10.91 -12.51 -23.40
N ARG A 393 -11.19 -13.78 -23.09
CA ARG A 393 -10.42 -14.92 -23.64
C ARG A 393 -10.38 -14.93 -25.17
N ARG A 394 -11.51 -14.66 -25.84
CA ARG A 394 -11.56 -14.55 -27.31
C ARG A 394 -10.70 -13.38 -27.83
N ARG A 395 -10.79 -12.21 -27.19
CA ARG A 395 -9.99 -11.03 -27.56
C ARG A 395 -8.49 -11.31 -27.43
N VAL A 396 -8.08 -11.94 -26.34
CA VAL A 396 -6.68 -12.30 -26.10
C VAL A 396 -6.17 -13.31 -27.13
N ALA A 397 -6.99 -14.30 -27.50
CA ALA A 397 -6.60 -15.27 -28.54
C ALA A 397 -6.35 -14.56 -29.89
N ILE A 398 -7.26 -13.68 -30.32
CA ILE A 398 -7.10 -12.88 -31.54
C ILE A 398 -5.82 -12.03 -31.49
N GLU A 399 -5.61 -11.34 -30.37
CA GLU A 399 -4.47 -10.45 -30.19
C GLU A 399 -3.14 -11.21 -30.13
N THR A 400 -3.12 -12.39 -29.50
CA THR A 400 -1.94 -13.26 -29.46
C THR A 400 -1.61 -13.81 -30.86
N GLU A 401 -2.61 -14.17 -31.67
CA GLU A 401 -2.39 -14.60 -33.06
C GLU A 401 -1.81 -13.47 -33.92
N ARG A 402 -2.24 -12.22 -33.70
CA ARG A 402 -1.61 -11.05 -34.36
C ARG A 402 -0.15 -10.89 -33.97
N MET A 403 0.16 -11.02 -32.67
CA MET A 403 1.54 -10.95 -32.18
C MET A 403 2.44 -12.05 -32.75
N LYS A 404 1.91 -13.28 -32.90
CA LYS A 404 2.65 -14.40 -33.53
C LYS A 404 2.94 -14.12 -35.01
N ARG A 405 1.96 -13.59 -35.75
CA ARG A 405 2.12 -13.28 -37.18
C ARG A 405 3.02 -12.06 -37.43
N ARG A 406 3.11 -11.13 -36.48
CA ARG A 406 3.87 -9.88 -36.61
C ARG A 406 4.66 -9.62 -35.32
N PRO A 407 5.95 -10.02 -35.24
CA PRO A 407 6.75 -9.87 -34.02
C PRO A 407 6.89 -8.42 -33.51
N GLY A 408 6.79 -7.43 -34.41
CA GLY A 408 6.77 -6.01 -34.07
C GLY A 408 5.44 -5.47 -33.53
N HIS A 409 4.35 -6.26 -33.60
CA HIS A 409 3.02 -5.83 -33.18
C HIS A 409 2.98 -5.47 -31.69
N ARG A 410 2.28 -4.39 -31.37
CA ARG A 410 1.97 -3.95 -30.00
C ARG A 410 0.47 -3.70 -29.93
N SER A 411 -0.15 -4.17 -28.85
CA SER A 411 -1.56 -3.89 -28.60
C SER A 411 -1.79 -2.40 -28.49
N SER A 412 -2.83 -1.91 -29.15
CA SER A 412 -3.25 -0.52 -29.00
C SER A 412 -3.73 -0.27 -27.57
N ARG A 413 -3.66 0.99 -27.13
CA ARG A 413 -4.18 1.40 -25.82
C ARG A 413 -5.64 1.04 -25.64
N ALA A 414 -6.47 1.20 -26.67
CA ALA A 414 -7.88 0.80 -26.65
C ALA A 414 -8.05 -0.71 -26.44
N THR A 415 -7.19 -1.54 -27.06
CA THR A 415 -7.20 -2.99 -26.85
C THR A 415 -6.85 -3.32 -25.40
N LEU A 416 -5.80 -2.70 -24.85
CA LEU A 416 -5.38 -2.90 -23.46
C LEU A 416 -6.48 -2.47 -22.47
N ALA A 417 -7.10 -1.31 -22.66
CA ALA A 417 -8.21 -0.84 -21.83
C ALA A 417 -9.40 -1.82 -21.87
N SER A 418 -9.71 -2.36 -23.04
CA SER A 418 -10.74 -3.39 -23.18
C SER A 418 -10.39 -4.69 -22.43
N LEU A 419 -9.12 -5.11 -22.47
CA LEU A 419 -8.64 -6.32 -21.79
C LEU A 419 -8.55 -6.15 -20.27
N ALA A 420 -8.28 -4.92 -19.81
CA ALA A 420 -8.08 -4.57 -18.41
C ALA A 420 -9.36 -4.62 -17.57
N ARG A 421 -10.55 -4.59 -18.19
CA ARG A 421 -11.85 -4.60 -17.49
C ARG A 421 -12.13 -5.88 -16.69
N GLU A 422 -11.42 -6.96 -16.97
CA GLU A 422 -11.64 -8.25 -16.36
C GLU A 422 -10.45 -8.69 -15.50
N ASN A 423 -10.75 -9.34 -14.39
CA ASN A 423 -9.75 -9.91 -13.49
C ASN A 423 -8.89 -10.96 -14.20
N LEU A 424 -7.60 -10.99 -13.85
CA LEU A 424 -6.71 -12.08 -14.22
C LEU A 424 -6.44 -12.98 -13.02
N TYR A 425 -6.38 -14.30 -13.25
CA TYR A 425 -6.19 -15.30 -12.20
C TYR A 425 -5.00 -16.19 -12.50
N TRP A 426 -4.27 -16.58 -11.46
CA TRP A 426 -3.27 -17.65 -11.52
C TRP A 426 -3.41 -18.59 -10.33
N GLN A 427 -3.21 -19.87 -10.59
CA GLN A 427 -3.29 -20.93 -9.58
C GLN A 427 -2.56 -22.19 -10.09
N PRO A 428 -1.88 -22.94 -9.21
CA PRO A 428 -1.18 -24.17 -9.59
C PRO A 428 -2.10 -25.40 -9.67
N GLY A 429 -3.32 -25.33 -9.11
CA GLY A 429 -4.27 -26.44 -9.03
C GLY A 429 -5.54 -26.24 -9.86
N ALA A 430 -6.56 -27.06 -9.58
CA ALA A 430 -7.86 -27.03 -10.25
C ALA A 430 -8.61 -25.69 -10.03
N GLU A 431 -9.32 -25.23 -11.06
CA GLU A 431 -10.09 -23.98 -11.01
C GLU A 431 -11.11 -24.00 -9.87
N ARG A 432 -11.15 -22.90 -9.12
CA ARG A 432 -12.09 -22.68 -8.01
C ARG A 432 -12.90 -21.42 -8.26
N ASP A 433 -14.19 -21.47 -7.95
CA ASP A 433 -15.11 -20.33 -8.01
C ASP A 433 -15.39 -19.70 -6.65
N ASP A 434 -14.85 -20.27 -5.57
CA ASP A 434 -14.88 -19.70 -4.23
C ASP A 434 -13.60 -18.89 -3.96
N VAL A 435 -13.33 -17.87 -4.77
CA VAL A 435 -12.11 -17.03 -4.68
C VAL A 435 -12.45 -15.53 -4.74
N ILE A 436 -11.57 -14.70 -4.19
CA ILE A 436 -11.62 -13.23 -4.29
C ILE A 436 -11.64 -12.83 -5.77
N GLY A 437 -12.51 -11.88 -6.11
CA GLY A 437 -12.76 -11.42 -7.48
C GLY A 437 -13.80 -12.25 -8.24
N ARG A 438 -14.24 -13.40 -7.71
CA ARG A 438 -15.32 -14.23 -8.28
C ARG A 438 -16.52 -14.35 -7.35
N LEU A 439 -16.28 -14.51 -6.05
CA LEU A 439 -17.35 -14.44 -5.06
C LEU A 439 -17.82 -12.98 -4.93
N PRO A 440 -19.10 -12.67 -5.18
CA PRO A 440 -19.65 -11.33 -4.99
C PRO A 440 -19.89 -11.10 -3.48
N LEU A 441 -18.80 -10.89 -2.73
CA LEU A 441 -18.84 -10.72 -1.27
C LEU A 441 -19.69 -9.50 -0.86
N ALA A 442 -19.89 -8.52 -1.74
CA ALA A 442 -20.83 -7.42 -1.54
C ALA A 442 -22.25 -7.89 -1.18
N ASN A 443 -22.71 -9.02 -1.74
CA ASN A 443 -24.03 -9.57 -1.42
C ASN A 443 -24.14 -10.05 0.04
N VAL A 444 -23.02 -10.41 0.68
CA VAL A 444 -22.97 -10.70 2.12
C VAL A 444 -23.28 -9.43 2.91
N GLY A 445 -22.68 -8.30 2.51
CA GLY A 445 -22.97 -6.98 3.08
C GLY A 445 -24.43 -6.58 2.90
N LEU A 446 -25.00 -6.77 1.70
CA LEU A 446 -26.41 -6.50 1.43
C LEU A 446 -27.35 -7.37 2.29
N ALA A 447 -27.03 -8.64 2.51
CA ALA A 447 -27.80 -9.51 3.40
C ALA A 447 -27.79 -8.99 4.85
N VAL A 448 -26.65 -8.47 5.31
CA VAL A 448 -26.54 -7.82 6.62
C VAL A 448 -27.33 -6.50 6.64
N THR A 449 -27.26 -5.68 5.60
CA THR A 449 -28.05 -4.45 5.46
C THR A 449 -29.55 -4.75 5.59
N LYS A 450 -30.03 -5.79 4.92
CA LYS A 450 -31.44 -6.22 5.01
C LYS A 450 -31.82 -6.64 6.42
N PHE A 451 -30.94 -7.32 7.14
CA PHE A 451 -31.17 -7.73 8.52
C PHE A 451 -31.19 -6.55 9.51
N LEU A 452 -30.34 -5.56 9.28
CA LEU A 452 -30.26 -4.34 10.08
C LEU A 452 -31.31 -3.29 9.70
N ALA A 453 -32.17 -3.56 8.72
CA ALA A 453 -33.20 -2.64 8.29
C ALA A 453 -34.22 -2.41 9.43
N GLY A 454 -34.35 -1.17 9.88
CA GLY A 454 -35.24 -0.78 10.98
C GLY A 454 -34.70 -1.04 12.40
N ASP A 455 -33.63 -1.84 12.55
CA ASP A 455 -32.99 -2.12 13.85
C ASP A 455 -31.47 -2.24 13.70
N ARG A 456 -30.77 -1.18 14.11
CA ARG A 456 -29.30 -1.07 14.07
C ARG A 456 -28.65 -1.19 15.44
N ASP A 457 -29.33 -1.71 16.45
CA ASP A 457 -28.74 -1.91 17.78
C ASP A 457 -27.68 -3.02 17.76
N VAL A 458 -26.42 -2.59 17.63
CA VAL A 458 -25.25 -3.48 17.60
C VAL A 458 -25.13 -4.31 18.88
N HIS A 459 -25.48 -3.77 20.04
CA HIS A 459 -25.37 -4.50 21.31
C HIS A 459 -26.43 -5.59 21.42
N ALA A 460 -27.67 -5.31 20.97
CA ALA A 460 -28.71 -6.32 20.89
C ALA A 460 -28.32 -7.46 19.94
N HIS A 461 -27.75 -7.12 18.76
CA HIS A 461 -27.28 -8.13 17.81
C HIS A 461 -26.09 -8.94 18.37
N ALA A 462 -25.17 -8.31 19.09
CA ALA A 462 -24.06 -8.97 19.78
C ALA A 462 -24.54 -9.97 20.85
N ALA A 463 -25.57 -9.61 21.62
CA ALA A 463 -26.18 -10.52 22.60
C ALA A 463 -26.89 -11.70 21.91
N ARG A 464 -27.63 -11.45 20.82
CA ARG A 464 -28.27 -12.50 20.02
C ARG A 464 -27.26 -13.47 19.42
N ALA A 465 -26.16 -12.97 18.87
CA ALA A 465 -25.07 -13.78 18.36
C ALA A 465 -24.44 -14.64 19.47
N ALA A 466 -24.29 -14.09 20.68
CA ALA A 466 -23.74 -14.81 21.83
C ALA A 466 -24.62 -15.99 22.23
N VAL A 467 -25.94 -15.79 22.30
CA VAL A 467 -26.90 -16.87 22.59
C VAL A 467 -26.81 -17.97 21.52
N ARG A 468 -26.82 -17.61 20.23
CA ARG A 468 -26.77 -18.60 19.13
C ARG A 468 -25.49 -19.43 19.11
N LEU A 469 -24.37 -18.83 19.48
CA LEU A 469 -23.07 -19.50 19.53
C LEU A 469 -22.76 -20.14 20.89
N GLY A 470 -23.62 -19.94 21.90
CA GLY A 470 -23.40 -20.45 23.25
C GLY A 470 -22.29 -19.74 24.01
N VAL A 471 -22.01 -18.48 23.68
CA VAL A 471 -21.05 -17.63 24.40
C VAL A 471 -21.70 -17.09 25.67
N ARG A 472 -21.20 -17.53 26.83
CA ARG A 472 -21.72 -17.07 28.14
C ARG A 472 -21.13 -15.74 28.59
N SER A 473 -19.90 -15.43 28.17
CA SER A 473 -19.20 -14.20 28.54
C SER A 473 -18.07 -13.91 27.57
N LEU A 474 -17.84 -12.62 27.31
CA LEU A 474 -16.64 -12.10 26.65
C LEU A 474 -15.61 -11.60 27.67
N ARG A 475 -15.75 -11.97 28.96
CA ARG A 475 -14.76 -11.65 30.01
C ARG A 475 -13.42 -12.29 29.63
N GLY A 476 -12.36 -11.48 29.63
CA GLY A 476 -11.02 -11.88 29.18
C GLY A 476 -10.74 -11.61 27.71
N ALA A 477 -11.73 -11.18 26.91
CA ALA A 477 -11.47 -10.66 25.58
C ALA A 477 -10.73 -9.31 25.66
N SER A 478 -9.87 -8.99 24.71
CA SER A 478 -9.30 -7.65 24.56
C SER A 478 -10.37 -6.65 24.07
N PRO A 479 -10.13 -5.32 24.14
CA PRO A 479 -11.00 -4.34 23.52
C PRO A 479 -11.21 -4.59 22.02
N SER A 480 -10.14 -4.96 21.30
CA SER A 480 -10.19 -5.23 19.86
C SER A 480 -10.97 -6.52 19.53
N GLU A 481 -10.88 -7.56 20.37
CA GLU A 481 -11.70 -8.77 20.22
C GLU A 481 -13.19 -8.49 20.46
N ARG A 482 -13.53 -7.64 21.44
CA ARG A 482 -14.92 -7.22 21.68
C ARG A 482 -15.48 -6.42 20.51
N MET A 483 -14.72 -5.46 19.99
CA MET A 483 -15.11 -4.71 18.80
C MET A 483 -15.30 -5.63 17.59
N ALA A 484 -14.40 -6.60 17.39
CA ALA A 484 -14.54 -7.57 16.31
C ALA A 484 -15.82 -8.40 16.47
N TRP A 485 -16.16 -8.81 17.70
CA TRP A 485 -17.42 -9.49 18.01
C TRP A 485 -18.65 -8.65 17.65
N GLU A 486 -18.68 -7.40 18.07
CA GLU A 486 -19.78 -6.47 17.78
C GLU A 486 -19.96 -6.26 16.27
N ARG A 487 -18.86 -6.05 15.53
CA ARG A 487 -18.88 -5.90 14.07
C ARG A 487 -19.35 -7.16 13.33
N TRP A 488 -18.98 -8.35 13.83
CA TRP A 488 -19.39 -9.63 13.24
C TRP A 488 -20.80 -10.08 13.63
N ALA A 489 -21.35 -9.57 14.73
CA ALA A 489 -22.60 -10.06 15.28
C ALA A 489 -23.80 -10.04 14.31
N PRO A 490 -24.05 -8.95 13.54
CA PRO A 490 -25.11 -8.95 12.53
C PRO A 490 -24.94 -10.07 11.49
N LEU A 491 -23.71 -10.33 11.04
CA LEU A 491 -23.43 -11.40 10.09
C LEU A 491 -23.70 -12.78 10.70
N ILE A 492 -23.29 -13.01 11.94
CA ILE A 492 -23.57 -14.27 12.68
C ILE A 492 -25.08 -14.51 12.78
N CYS A 493 -25.86 -13.46 13.03
CA CYS A 493 -27.32 -13.54 13.13
C CYS A 493 -28.02 -13.93 11.81
N VAL A 494 -27.35 -13.79 10.66
CA VAL A 494 -27.93 -14.17 9.36
C VAL A 494 -27.25 -15.37 8.71
N LEU A 495 -26.24 -15.97 9.34
CA LEU A 495 -25.54 -17.13 8.78
C LEU A 495 -26.51 -18.30 8.48
N PRO A 496 -26.64 -18.73 7.21
CA PRO A 496 -27.58 -19.77 6.84
C PRO A 496 -27.32 -21.11 7.55
N GLY A 497 -28.34 -21.59 8.27
CA GLY A 497 -28.32 -22.92 8.89
C GLY A 497 -27.42 -23.04 10.12
N LEU A 498 -27.01 -21.92 10.74
CA LEU A 498 -26.21 -21.90 11.97
C LEU A 498 -26.78 -22.79 13.08
N GLU A 499 -28.11 -22.88 13.20
CA GLU A 499 -28.79 -23.72 14.20
C GLU A 499 -28.46 -25.22 14.07
N ARG A 500 -28.05 -25.67 12.88
CA ARG A 500 -27.66 -27.06 12.61
C ARG A 500 -26.17 -27.33 12.79
N TRP A 501 -25.38 -26.31 13.13
CA TRP A 501 -23.95 -26.48 13.34
C TRP A 501 -23.69 -27.16 14.68
N SER A 502 -22.74 -28.08 14.69
CA SER A 502 -22.23 -28.74 15.88
C SER A 502 -21.59 -27.75 16.85
N THR A 503 -21.45 -28.14 18.11
CA THR A 503 -20.77 -27.33 19.14
C THR A 503 -19.34 -27.00 18.73
N THR A 504 -18.62 -27.93 18.09
CA THR A 504 -17.25 -27.72 17.61
C THR A 504 -17.20 -26.66 16.50
N GLU A 505 -18.13 -26.70 15.54
CA GLU A 505 -18.19 -25.70 14.46
C GLU A 505 -18.54 -24.30 15.00
N ARG A 506 -19.45 -24.20 15.99
CA ARG A 506 -19.79 -22.92 16.64
C ARG A 506 -18.61 -22.36 17.44
N ARG A 507 -17.89 -23.20 18.19
CA ARG A 507 -16.66 -22.81 18.89
C ARG A 507 -15.58 -22.34 17.93
N ALA A 508 -15.39 -23.04 16.81
CA ALA A 508 -14.44 -22.61 15.78
C ALA A 508 -14.81 -21.24 15.18
N LEU A 509 -16.10 -20.93 15.01
CA LEU A 509 -16.55 -19.61 14.55
C LEU A 509 -16.23 -18.51 15.58
N ILE A 510 -16.39 -18.77 16.88
CA ILE A 510 -15.99 -17.83 17.93
C ILE A 510 -14.49 -17.50 17.78
N GLU A 511 -13.66 -18.53 17.59
CA GLU A 511 -12.22 -18.34 17.41
C GLU A 511 -11.84 -17.59 16.12
N VAL A 512 -12.62 -17.76 15.04
CA VAL A 512 -12.47 -16.94 13.82
C VAL A 512 -12.69 -15.47 14.17
N VAL A 513 -13.80 -15.14 14.84
CA VAL A 513 -14.15 -13.75 15.18
C VAL A 513 -13.14 -13.14 16.15
N ARG A 514 -12.68 -13.89 17.15
CA ARG A 514 -11.62 -13.45 18.08
C ARG A 514 -10.32 -13.15 17.33
N ALA A 515 -9.90 -14.03 16.43
CA ALA A 515 -8.69 -13.80 15.64
C ALA A 515 -8.79 -12.54 14.77
N LYS A 516 -10.00 -12.11 14.36
CA LYS A 516 -10.18 -10.85 13.64
C LYS A 516 -9.81 -9.62 14.47
N GLY A 517 -10.07 -9.67 15.78
CA GLY A 517 -9.64 -8.66 16.74
C GLY A 517 -8.27 -8.94 17.38
N GLY A 518 -7.64 -10.07 17.06
CA GLY A 518 -6.35 -10.49 17.60
C GLY A 518 -5.18 -9.68 17.03
N GLU A 519 -3.96 -9.98 17.48
CA GLU A 519 -2.77 -9.23 17.05
C GLU A 519 -2.51 -9.40 15.55
N CYS A 520 -2.47 -10.65 15.06
CA CYS A 520 -2.12 -10.99 13.68
C CYS A 520 -3.35 -11.37 12.84
N GLU A 521 -3.73 -10.52 11.88
CA GLU A 521 -4.93 -10.78 11.07
C GLU A 521 -4.81 -12.01 10.15
N SER A 522 -3.58 -12.40 9.78
CA SER A 522 -3.36 -13.65 9.05
C SER A 522 -3.89 -14.89 9.77
N GLU A 523 -4.01 -14.87 11.10
CA GLU A 523 -4.61 -15.96 11.86
C GLU A 523 -6.11 -16.07 11.60
N PHE A 524 -6.80 -14.94 11.49
CA PHE A 524 -8.21 -14.89 11.09
C PHE A 524 -8.40 -15.57 9.73
N VAL A 525 -7.56 -15.26 8.74
CA VAL A 525 -7.65 -15.88 7.40
C VAL A 525 -7.48 -17.40 7.49
N ARG A 526 -6.44 -17.88 8.18
CA ARG A 526 -6.19 -19.33 8.34
C ARG A 526 -7.35 -20.04 9.03
N ARG A 527 -7.90 -19.44 10.09
CA ARG A 527 -9.05 -20.01 10.82
C ARG A 527 -10.31 -19.99 9.96
N PHE A 528 -10.60 -18.89 9.28
CA PHE A 528 -11.74 -18.77 8.35
C PHE A 528 -11.64 -19.82 7.24
N ASP A 529 -10.46 -19.97 6.63
CA ASP A 529 -10.24 -20.89 5.52
C ASP A 529 -10.32 -22.37 5.93
N SER A 530 -9.98 -22.68 7.18
CA SER A 530 -10.17 -24.01 7.76
C SER A 530 -11.65 -24.32 8.10
N HIS A 531 -12.50 -23.30 8.25
CA HIS A 531 -13.88 -23.45 8.69
C HIS A 531 -14.83 -23.72 7.53
N ARG A 532 -14.97 -25.01 7.16
CA ARG A 532 -15.75 -25.45 6.00
C ARG A 532 -17.21 -24.97 5.99
N ARG A 533 -17.91 -25.02 7.13
CA ARG A 533 -19.32 -24.59 7.21
C ARG A 533 -19.47 -23.09 7.06
N LEU A 534 -18.59 -22.31 7.67
CA LEU A 534 -18.58 -20.85 7.54
C LEU A 534 -18.35 -20.44 6.10
N ARG A 535 -17.32 -20.99 5.44
CA ARG A 535 -17.06 -20.77 4.00
C ARG A 535 -18.27 -21.11 3.15
N ALA A 536 -18.90 -22.26 3.38
CA ALA A 536 -20.08 -22.66 2.61
C ALA A 536 -21.29 -21.73 2.85
N ALA A 537 -21.48 -21.26 4.09
CA ALA A 537 -22.57 -20.36 4.45
C ALA A 537 -22.38 -18.97 3.83
N ILE A 538 -21.18 -18.39 3.95
CA ILE A 538 -20.84 -17.09 3.35
C ILE A 538 -20.87 -17.17 1.82
N ALA A 539 -20.33 -18.23 1.20
CA ALA A 539 -20.40 -18.41 -0.25
C ALA A 539 -21.84 -18.55 -0.76
N ARG A 540 -22.73 -19.18 0.01
CA ARG A 540 -24.16 -19.25 -0.31
C ARG A 540 -24.80 -17.86 -0.26
N MET A 541 -24.54 -17.09 0.80
CA MET A 541 -25.01 -15.71 0.90
C MET A 541 -24.49 -14.85 -0.25
N ALA A 542 -23.21 -14.96 -0.58
CA ALA A 542 -22.62 -14.24 -1.71
C ALA A 542 -23.35 -14.59 -3.02
N ARG A 543 -23.62 -15.87 -3.28
CA ARG A 543 -24.29 -16.31 -4.52
C ARG A 543 -25.80 -16.06 -4.54
N SER A 544 -26.42 -15.77 -3.40
CA SER A 544 -27.82 -15.41 -3.35
C SER A 544 -28.00 -14.06 -4.03
N HIS A 545 -28.71 -14.06 -5.16
CA HIS A 545 -29.13 -12.83 -5.80
C HIS A 545 -30.04 -12.07 -4.83
N ILE A 546 -29.62 -10.88 -4.45
CA ILE A 546 -30.47 -9.91 -3.78
C ILE A 546 -30.92 -9.00 -4.92
N PRO A 547 -32.18 -9.10 -5.39
CA PRO A 547 -32.69 -8.19 -6.40
C PRO A 547 -32.56 -6.76 -5.88
N ASP A 548 -32.28 -5.82 -6.79
CA ASP A 548 -32.26 -4.39 -6.54
C ASP A 548 -33.58 -3.89 -5.92
#